data_AF-A0A257RRQ3-F1
#
_entry.id   AF-A0A257RRQ3-F1
#
_cell.length_a   1.000
_cell.length_b   1.000
_cell.length_c   1.000
_cell.angle_alpha   90.00
_cell.angle_beta   90.00
_cell.angle_gamma   90.00
#
_symmetry.space_group_name_H-M   'P 1'
#
loop_
_entity.id
_entity.type
_entity.pdbx_description
1 polymer ?
#
loop_
_entity_poly.entity_id
_entity_poly.type
_entity_poly.pdbx_seq_one_letter_code
_entity_poly.pdbx_strand_id
1 'polypeptide(L)'
;MGERNARMKSTNELTKRIVAFRDARDWKQFHNPKDVALSLVLEATEVMEHFQWKSKEEIEEYVVEAKGEIGEELADVLYWVLLMSHDLDIDVLDALDKKMKKNEAKYPVEKAKGRHTIFRYFRYYPSPNEVQSWRNSLRAVSQVFDYSGLNDHGVILEYQLPQTSKRLDCMITGRNESGSDRAVIIELKQWEKCEASDGENEVATWVGGAKREVLHPSAQVGQYKMYLQDLHPAFDGEDAIGLDAVSYLHNYSPVENDELLAEKFSEKIKESPLFCADDVDTFSGYLKDRLSAGGGLPILERVEQTEYKVSKKLMDHVSKMIKDRSEYVLLDEQLVVYDKVMSLVKQGLGKDKKSVLIISGGPGTGKSVIAINLMADLLRAGYDTNYATGSKAFTETLRKKIGVRGAVQFKYFNSYMNSNKDILDVLIADEAHRIRETSNSRFTKKEMRSDTPQIEELIKASRISVFFIDDNQNVRPNETGSAEYIRDTAIEMGCEVHEYELEAQFRCSGSDAFVNWINNTLGIKRTANVIWDQKEEFDFQIVDSPQELYARIKQKSDKKQGSARLVSGFCWPWSNPNPDGTLVDDVKIGDFQMPWEGKDGFKLAPGIPPASLESNREHLYDSRLRV
;
A
#
# COMPACT_ATOMS: atom_id res chain seq x y z
N MET A 1 60.74 -37.24 12.37
CA MET A 1 59.72 -38.29 12.63
C MET A 1 58.54 -37.65 13.31
N GLY A 2 57.35 -37.77 12.74
CA GLY A 2 56.11 -37.15 13.22
C GLY A 2 55.25 -36.63 12.07
N GLU A 3 54.60 -37.56 11.38
CA GLU A 3 53.71 -37.35 10.25
C GLU A 3 52.56 -36.35 10.55
N ARG A 4 52.35 -35.37 9.66
CA ARG A 4 51.01 -34.85 9.35
C ARG A 4 50.83 -34.77 7.84
N ASN A 5 50.75 -35.95 7.24
CA ASN A 5 50.15 -36.16 5.92
C ASN A 5 48.64 -35.89 6.03
N ALA A 6 48.22 -34.63 5.96
CA ALA A 6 46.82 -34.31 5.68
C ALA A 6 46.60 -34.52 4.18
N ARG A 7 46.19 -35.73 3.78
CA ARG A 7 45.70 -36.03 2.43
C ARG A 7 44.64 -34.98 2.05
N MET A 8 44.89 -34.16 1.04
CA MET A 8 43.80 -33.50 0.30
C MET A 8 42.93 -34.62 -0.25
N LYS A 9 41.76 -34.84 0.35
CA LYS A 9 40.76 -35.75 -0.22
C LYS A 9 40.16 -35.03 -1.43
N SER A 10 40.23 -35.64 -2.60
CA SER A 10 39.55 -35.06 -3.76
C SER A 10 38.03 -35.05 -3.50
N THR A 11 37.30 -34.10 -4.08
CA THR A 11 35.81 -34.08 -3.99
C THR A 11 35.21 -35.42 -4.43
N ASN A 12 35.79 -36.07 -5.44
CA ASN A 12 35.41 -37.42 -5.85
C ASN A 12 35.59 -38.48 -4.77
N GLU A 13 36.66 -38.42 -3.97
CA GLU A 13 36.84 -39.32 -2.82
C GLU A 13 35.84 -39.03 -1.70
N LEU A 14 35.52 -37.75 -1.47
CA LEU A 14 34.51 -37.34 -0.49
C LEU A 14 33.11 -37.79 -0.92
N THR A 15 32.72 -37.54 -2.16
CA THR A 15 31.43 -38.00 -2.73
C THR A 15 31.30 -39.52 -2.64
N LYS A 16 32.35 -40.28 -3.00
CA LYS A 16 32.32 -41.75 -2.85
C LYS A 16 32.10 -42.20 -1.41
N ARG A 17 32.73 -41.52 -0.44
CA ARG A 17 32.57 -41.82 0.98
C ARG A 17 31.16 -41.47 1.48
N ILE A 18 30.61 -40.35 1.04
CA ILE A 18 29.25 -39.89 1.35
C ILE A 18 28.21 -40.88 0.81
N VAL A 19 28.35 -41.27 -0.47
CA VAL A 19 27.44 -42.23 -1.11
C VAL A 19 27.51 -43.59 -0.42
N ALA A 20 28.72 -44.09 -0.13
CA ALA A 20 28.89 -45.33 0.62
C ALA A 20 28.27 -45.24 2.04
N PHE A 21 28.38 -44.08 2.71
CA PHE A 21 27.80 -43.84 4.02
C PHE A 21 26.27 -43.84 3.99
N ARG A 22 25.65 -43.19 2.99
CA ARG A 22 24.20 -43.18 2.76
C ARG A 22 23.69 -44.58 2.44
N ASP A 23 24.32 -45.24 1.48
CA ASP A 23 23.87 -46.53 0.96
C ASP A 23 24.00 -47.64 2.01
N ALA A 24 25.02 -47.60 2.86
CA ALA A 24 25.17 -48.52 4.00
C ALA A 24 24.04 -48.43 5.04
N ARG A 25 23.26 -47.34 5.03
CA ARG A 25 22.11 -47.11 5.93
C ARG A 25 20.77 -47.25 5.22
N ASP A 26 20.79 -47.66 3.95
CA ASP A 26 19.61 -47.77 3.09
C ASP A 26 18.81 -46.46 2.98
N TRP A 27 19.47 -45.30 3.16
CA TRP A 27 18.81 -44.00 3.15
C TRP A 27 18.47 -43.49 1.75
N LYS A 28 19.04 -44.12 0.71
CA LYS A 28 18.81 -43.74 -0.68
C LYS A 28 17.32 -43.70 -1.06
N GLN A 29 16.50 -44.57 -0.46
CA GLN A 29 15.05 -44.62 -0.69
C GLN A 29 14.30 -43.34 -0.26
N PHE A 30 14.87 -42.55 0.65
CA PHE A 30 14.28 -41.30 1.16
C PHE A 30 14.88 -40.04 0.51
N HIS A 31 15.88 -40.18 -0.36
CA HIS A 31 16.66 -39.08 -0.92
C HIS A 31 16.23 -38.76 -2.36
N ASN A 32 14.97 -38.36 -2.55
CA ASN A 32 14.56 -37.79 -3.84
C ASN A 32 15.04 -36.32 -3.95
N PRO A 33 15.11 -35.72 -5.15
CA PRO A 33 15.68 -34.39 -5.33
C PRO A 33 14.99 -33.28 -4.53
N LYS A 34 13.69 -33.41 -4.24
CA LYS A 34 12.95 -32.44 -3.42
C LYS A 34 13.42 -32.50 -1.97
N ASP A 35 13.51 -33.70 -1.41
CA ASP A 35 13.83 -33.88 0.00
C ASP A 35 15.31 -33.61 0.29
N VAL A 36 16.20 -33.97 -0.63
CA VAL A 36 17.63 -33.59 -0.56
C VAL A 36 17.81 -32.06 -0.63
N ALA A 37 17.05 -31.38 -1.48
CA ALA A 37 17.06 -29.92 -1.53
C ALA A 37 16.51 -29.28 -0.25
N LEU A 38 15.52 -29.90 0.39
CA LEU A 38 14.99 -29.44 1.66
C LEU A 38 16.04 -29.58 2.78
N SER A 39 16.71 -30.74 2.88
CA SER A 39 17.80 -30.94 3.85
C SER A 39 18.93 -29.95 3.66
N LEU A 40 19.34 -29.67 2.41
CA LEU A 40 20.34 -28.63 2.12
C LEU A 40 19.94 -27.25 2.67
N VAL A 41 18.65 -26.88 2.54
CA VAL A 41 18.15 -25.61 3.05
C VAL A 41 18.15 -25.58 4.58
N LEU A 42 17.83 -26.70 5.24
CA LEU A 42 17.86 -26.81 6.70
C LEU A 42 19.28 -26.60 7.24
N GLU A 43 20.29 -27.28 6.70
CA GLU A 43 21.67 -27.06 7.17
C GLU A 43 22.15 -25.62 6.88
N ALA A 44 21.71 -25.04 5.75
CA ALA A 44 22.04 -23.65 5.45
C ALA A 44 21.39 -22.66 6.44
N THR A 45 20.26 -23.02 7.05
CA THR A 45 19.67 -22.23 8.14
C THR A 45 20.42 -22.40 9.46
N GLU A 46 20.98 -23.57 9.74
CA GLU A 46 21.82 -23.81 10.93
C GLU A 46 23.12 -22.98 10.86
N VAL A 47 23.75 -22.87 9.68
CA VAL A 47 24.86 -21.91 9.44
C VAL A 47 24.43 -20.48 9.78
N MET A 48 23.20 -20.09 9.46
CA MET A 48 22.69 -18.74 9.72
C MET A 48 22.47 -18.47 11.21
N GLU A 49 22.04 -19.46 11.99
CA GLU A 49 21.76 -19.35 13.43
C GLU A 49 22.97 -18.83 14.23
N HIS A 50 24.17 -19.22 13.85
CA HIS A 50 25.43 -18.72 14.42
C HIS A 50 25.52 -17.18 14.42
N PHE A 51 24.91 -16.50 13.44
CA PHE A 51 25.02 -15.05 13.26
C PHE A 51 23.78 -14.26 13.71
N GLN A 52 22.72 -14.94 14.15
CA GLN A 52 21.49 -14.25 14.56
C GLN A 52 21.70 -13.43 15.84
N TRP A 53 21.07 -12.26 15.88
CA TRP A 53 20.99 -11.35 17.04
C TRP A 53 22.32 -10.79 17.57
N LYS A 54 23.41 -10.91 16.80
CA LYS A 54 24.74 -10.39 17.17
C LYS A 54 25.08 -9.11 16.42
N SER A 55 25.68 -8.16 17.13
CA SER A 55 26.30 -6.96 16.56
C SER A 55 27.59 -7.30 15.80
N LYS A 56 28.15 -6.33 15.08
CA LYS A 56 29.35 -6.57 14.27
C LYS A 56 30.53 -6.98 15.14
N GLU A 57 30.71 -6.29 16.26
CA GLU A 57 31.79 -6.51 17.21
C GLU A 57 31.65 -7.89 17.89
N GLU A 58 30.43 -8.29 18.25
CA GLU A 58 30.14 -9.61 18.82
C GLU A 58 30.36 -10.76 17.82
N ILE A 59 30.08 -10.55 16.53
CA ILE A 59 30.34 -11.55 15.48
C ILE A 59 31.84 -11.79 15.32
N GLU A 60 32.65 -10.72 15.32
CA GLU A 60 34.11 -10.84 15.13
C GLU A 60 34.76 -11.67 16.25
N GLU A 61 34.29 -11.54 17.49
CA GLU A 61 34.74 -12.37 18.62
C GLU A 61 34.16 -13.79 18.57
N TYR A 62 32.85 -13.93 18.33
CA TYR A 62 32.17 -15.22 18.29
C TYR A 62 32.72 -16.17 17.21
N VAL A 63 33.06 -15.65 16.02
CA VAL A 63 33.61 -16.47 14.93
C VAL A 63 34.95 -17.10 15.30
N VAL A 64 35.73 -16.49 16.20
CA VAL A 64 36.98 -17.08 16.68
C VAL A 64 36.71 -18.29 17.58
N GLU A 65 35.70 -18.20 18.43
CA GLU A 65 35.34 -19.24 19.40
C GLU A 65 34.54 -20.39 18.75
N ALA A 66 33.54 -20.06 17.94
CA ALA A 66 32.61 -21.01 17.32
C ALA A 66 33.09 -21.52 15.94
N LYS A 67 34.35 -21.29 15.57
CA LYS A 67 34.90 -21.69 14.26
C LYS A 67 34.73 -23.19 13.96
N GLY A 68 34.78 -24.02 15.00
CA GLY A 68 34.55 -25.46 14.91
C GLY A 68 33.11 -25.76 14.52
N GLU A 69 32.15 -25.24 15.29
CA GLU A 69 30.70 -25.43 15.08
C GLU A 69 30.26 -24.90 13.72
N ILE A 70 30.64 -23.66 13.36
CA ILE A 70 30.39 -23.09 12.02
C ILE A 70 30.98 -23.99 10.92
N GLY A 71 32.13 -24.61 11.19
CA GLY A 71 32.78 -25.53 10.27
C GLY A 71 32.03 -26.86 10.09
N GLU A 72 31.34 -27.34 11.12
CA GLU A 72 30.47 -28.53 11.07
C GLU A 72 29.25 -28.23 10.20
N GLU A 73 28.56 -27.11 10.45
CA GLU A 73 27.38 -26.71 9.67
C GLU A 73 27.71 -26.47 8.19
N LEU A 74 28.85 -25.83 7.90
CA LEU A 74 29.34 -25.67 6.53
C LEU A 74 29.68 -27.02 5.86
N ALA A 75 30.13 -28.00 6.64
CA ALA A 75 30.41 -29.34 6.14
C ALA A 75 29.12 -30.11 5.83
N ASP A 76 28.05 -29.89 6.60
CA ASP A 76 26.74 -30.51 6.37
C ASP A 76 26.04 -29.93 5.14
N VAL A 77 26.14 -28.63 4.90
CA VAL A 77 25.75 -28.03 3.61
C VAL A 77 26.54 -28.67 2.46
N LEU A 78 27.85 -28.83 2.61
CA LEU A 78 28.70 -29.45 1.57
C LEU A 78 28.34 -30.92 1.34
N TYR A 79 27.97 -31.67 2.40
CA TYR A 79 27.52 -33.05 2.31
C TYR A 79 26.34 -33.18 1.35
N TRP A 80 25.29 -32.36 1.56
CA TRP A 80 24.10 -32.40 0.72
C TRP A 80 24.35 -31.92 -0.70
N VAL A 81 25.20 -30.90 -0.89
CA VAL A 81 25.60 -30.43 -2.23
C VAL A 81 26.28 -31.56 -3.02
N LEU A 82 27.24 -32.27 -2.42
CA LEU A 82 27.97 -33.35 -3.09
C LEU A 82 27.07 -34.55 -3.37
N LEU A 83 26.18 -34.90 -2.43
CA LEU A 83 25.24 -36.00 -2.59
C LEU A 83 24.21 -35.72 -3.71
N MET A 84 23.63 -34.53 -3.70
CA MET A 84 22.67 -34.09 -4.73
C MET A 84 23.33 -34.02 -6.10
N SER A 85 24.56 -33.50 -6.17
CA SER A 85 25.32 -33.41 -7.42
C SER A 85 25.60 -34.80 -7.99
N HIS A 86 25.93 -35.77 -7.14
CA HIS A 86 26.09 -37.16 -7.57
C HIS A 86 24.77 -37.77 -8.09
N ASP A 87 23.67 -37.60 -7.38
CA ASP A 87 22.37 -38.20 -7.76
C ASP A 87 21.77 -37.56 -9.02
N LEU A 88 22.16 -36.32 -9.34
CA LEU A 88 21.75 -35.58 -10.54
C LEU A 88 22.77 -35.63 -11.69
N ASP A 89 23.89 -36.33 -11.52
CA ASP A 89 25.00 -36.40 -12.50
C ASP A 89 25.56 -35.01 -12.89
N ILE A 90 25.76 -34.16 -11.87
CA ILE A 90 26.30 -32.80 -12.02
C ILE A 90 27.75 -32.77 -11.52
N ASP A 91 28.68 -32.38 -12.39
CA ASP A 91 30.02 -31.97 -11.95
C ASP A 91 29.93 -30.57 -11.33
N VAL A 92 29.79 -30.54 -10.00
CA VAL A 92 29.63 -29.30 -9.24
C VAL A 92 30.86 -28.39 -9.32
N LEU A 93 32.06 -28.93 -9.52
CA LEU A 93 33.28 -28.14 -9.63
C LEU A 93 33.36 -27.43 -10.98
N ASP A 94 33.05 -28.14 -12.08
CA ASP A 94 32.94 -27.52 -13.40
C ASP A 94 31.79 -26.52 -13.45
N ALA A 95 30.64 -26.83 -12.83
CA ALA A 95 29.52 -25.91 -12.72
C ALA A 95 29.89 -24.62 -11.96
N LEU A 96 30.65 -24.75 -10.87
CA LEU A 96 31.17 -23.62 -10.10
C LEU A 96 32.16 -22.79 -10.91
N ASP A 97 33.11 -23.40 -11.61
CA ASP A 97 34.09 -22.70 -12.44
C ASP A 97 33.40 -21.89 -13.57
N LYS A 98 32.45 -22.52 -14.27
CA LYS A 98 31.61 -21.84 -15.27
C LYS A 98 30.81 -20.69 -14.67
N LYS A 99 30.29 -20.86 -13.45
CA LYS A 99 29.55 -19.81 -12.74
C LYS A 99 30.46 -18.65 -12.34
N MET A 100 31.68 -18.93 -11.86
CA MET A 100 32.66 -17.93 -11.47
C MET A 100 33.07 -17.07 -12.67
N LYS A 101 33.39 -17.68 -13.82
CA LYS A 101 33.69 -16.94 -15.06
C LYS A 101 32.53 -16.03 -15.51
N LYS A 102 31.29 -16.52 -15.41
CA LYS A 102 30.09 -15.69 -15.67
C LYS A 102 29.94 -14.55 -14.68
N ASN A 103 30.23 -14.80 -13.39
CA ASN A 103 30.16 -13.78 -12.35
C ASN A 103 31.26 -12.71 -12.53
N GLU A 104 32.48 -13.10 -12.87
CA GLU A 104 33.59 -12.17 -13.15
C GLU A 104 33.26 -11.25 -14.33
N ALA A 105 32.69 -11.78 -15.41
CA ALA A 105 32.22 -10.99 -16.54
C ALA A 105 31.04 -10.06 -16.17
N LYS A 106 30.12 -10.54 -15.32
CA LYS A 106 28.93 -9.80 -14.88
C LYS A 106 29.25 -8.72 -13.83
N TYR A 107 30.28 -8.93 -13.04
CA TYR A 107 30.72 -8.07 -11.93
C TYR A 107 32.22 -7.74 -12.04
N PRO A 108 32.64 -6.92 -13.03
CA PRO A 108 34.04 -6.49 -13.14
C PRO A 108 34.48 -5.77 -11.86
N VAL A 109 35.71 -6.03 -11.38
CA VAL A 109 36.24 -5.52 -10.10
C VAL A 109 36.03 -4.01 -9.93
N GLU A 110 36.31 -3.24 -10.99
CA GLU A 110 36.18 -1.78 -10.98
C GLU A 110 34.72 -1.28 -10.87
N LYS A 111 33.74 -2.12 -11.18
CA LYS A 111 32.29 -1.79 -11.15
C LYS A 111 31.53 -2.43 -9.98
N ALA A 112 32.20 -3.26 -9.18
CA ALA A 112 31.60 -4.04 -8.10
C ALA A 112 31.87 -3.43 -6.71
N LYS A 113 32.87 -2.56 -6.57
CA LYS A 113 33.11 -1.78 -5.35
C LYS A 113 31.96 -0.78 -5.12
N GLY A 114 31.39 -0.74 -3.91
CA GLY A 114 30.36 0.24 -3.51
C GLY A 114 28.89 -0.20 -3.61
N ARG A 115 28.56 -1.40 -4.12
CA ARG A 115 27.16 -1.86 -4.28
C ARG A 115 26.41 -2.22 -2.98
N HIS A 116 27.09 -2.22 -1.83
CA HIS A 116 26.52 -2.66 -0.56
C HIS A 116 25.61 -1.60 0.10
N THR A 117 25.77 -0.32 -0.22
CA THR A 117 24.93 0.77 0.34
C THR A 117 23.51 0.76 -0.20
N ILE A 118 23.33 0.51 -1.50
CA ILE A 118 22.02 0.42 -2.15
C ILE A 118 21.20 -0.74 -1.56
N PHE A 119 21.80 -1.93 -1.42
CA PHE A 119 21.10 -3.07 -0.82
C PHE A 119 20.76 -2.83 0.67
N ARG A 120 21.67 -2.21 1.43
CA ARG A 120 21.41 -1.83 2.83
C ARG A 120 20.19 -0.92 2.96
N TYR A 121 20.05 0.06 2.07
CA TYR A 121 18.99 1.06 2.14
C TYR A 121 17.67 0.57 1.50
N PHE A 122 17.74 0.05 0.28
CA PHE A 122 16.54 -0.30 -0.50
C PHE A 122 16.10 -1.75 -0.37
N ARG A 123 16.90 -2.63 0.26
CA ARG A 123 16.63 -4.07 0.43
C ARG A 123 16.43 -4.84 -0.88
N TYR A 124 16.84 -4.28 -2.02
CA TYR A 124 16.92 -4.99 -3.30
C TYR A 124 18.13 -4.51 -4.10
N TYR A 125 18.52 -5.32 -5.10
CA TYR A 125 19.52 -4.91 -6.09
C TYR A 125 18.82 -4.29 -7.31
N PRO A 126 19.13 -3.03 -7.66
CA PRO A 126 18.50 -2.36 -8.78
C PRO A 126 18.83 -3.06 -10.09
N SER A 127 17.89 -3.03 -11.03
CA SER A 127 18.11 -3.60 -12.36
C SER A 127 19.17 -2.80 -13.13
N PRO A 128 19.86 -3.40 -14.13
CA PRO A 128 20.79 -2.64 -14.98
C PRO A 128 20.14 -1.40 -15.64
N ASN A 129 18.87 -1.50 -16.02
CA ASN A 129 18.11 -0.40 -16.62
C ASN A 129 17.84 0.72 -15.61
N GLU A 130 17.53 0.36 -14.37
CA GLU A 130 17.32 1.32 -13.26
C GLU A 130 18.62 2.05 -12.93
N VAL A 131 19.74 1.34 -12.82
CA VAL A 131 21.07 1.96 -12.64
C VAL A 131 21.42 2.89 -13.80
N GLN A 132 21.08 2.50 -15.03
CA GLN A 132 21.33 3.35 -16.19
C GLN A 132 20.45 4.60 -16.19
N SER A 133 19.18 4.47 -15.80
CA SER A 133 18.27 5.60 -15.63
C SER A 133 18.81 6.59 -14.60
N TRP A 134 19.26 6.12 -13.44
CA TRP A 134 19.87 6.99 -12.42
C TRP A 134 21.14 7.67 -12.93
N ARG A 135 22.02 6.95 -13.65
CA ARG A 135 23.23 7.56 -14.22
C ARG A 135 22.92 8.69 -15.18
N ASN A 136 21.87 8.57 -15.99
CA ASN A 136 21.48 9.62 -16.92
C ASN A 136 20.88 10.81 -16.17
N SER A 137 19.83 10.57 -15.37
CA SER A 137 19.09 11.63 -14.67
C SER A 137 19.95 12.38 -13.65
N LEU A 138 20.71 11.67 -12.81
CA LEU A 138 21.53 12.29 -11.77
C LEU A 138 22.72 13.05 -12.36
N ARG A 139 23.25 12.60 -13.50
CA ARG A 139 24.29 13.36 -14.22
C ARG A 139 23.74 14.69 -14.73
N ALA A 140 22.56 14.68 -15.34
CA ALA A 140 21.94 15.92 -15.85
C ALA A 140 21.70 16.92 -14.71
N VAL A 141 21.13 16.48 -13.60
CA VAL A 141 20.92 17.34 -12.42
C VAL A 141 22.23 17.85 -11.83
N SER A 142 23.23 16.98 -11.68
CA SER A 142 24.55 17.38 -11.17
C SER A 142 25.21 18.45 -12.04
N GLN A 143 25.03 18.38 -13.37
CA GLN A 143 25.53 19.39 -14.30
C GLN A 143 24.81 20.72 -14.12
N VAL A 144 23.49 20.69 -13.90
CA VAL A 144 22.72 21.90 -13.58
C VAL A 144 23.22 22.50 -12.26
N PHE A 145 23.42 21.70 -11.21
CA PHE A 145 23.91 22.20 -9.91
C PHE A 145 25.29 22.85 -10.00
N ASP A 146 26.23 22.22 -10.73
CA ASP A 146 27.57 22.76 -10.96
C ASP A 146 27.52 24.06 -11.77
N TYR A 147 26.74 24.08 -12.86
CA TYR A 147 26.50 25.28 -13.66
C TYR A 147 25.82 26.41 -12.87
N SER A 148 24.96 26.04 -11.92
CA SER A 148 24.30 26.97 -11.01
C SER A 148 25.19 27.43 -9.85
N GLY A 149 26.37 26.85 -9.64
CA GLY A 149 27.25 27.15 -8.51
C GLY A 149 26.71 26.69 -7.16
N LEU A 150 25.84 25.68 -7.14
CA LEU A 150 25.16 25.19 -5.94
C LEU A 150 26.05 24.20 -5.17
N ASN A 151 27.15 24.70 -4.60
CA ASN A 151 28.21 23.85 -4.04
C ASN A 151 28.11 23.59 -2.53
N ASP A 152 27.25 24.31 -1.82
CA ASP A 152 27.04 24.19 -0.36
C ASP A 152 25.55 23.90 -0.03
N HIS A 153 25.01 22.82 -0.61
CA HIS A 153 23.60 22.46 -0.52
C HIS A 153 23.43 21.05 0.02
N GLY A 154 22.32 20.80 0.70
CA GLY A 154 21.91 19.45 1.07
C GLY A 154 21.20 18.83 -0.13
N VAL A 155 21.53 17.59 -0.47
CA VAL A 155 20.85 16.85 -1.54
C VAL A 155 20.45 15.49 -0.99
N ILE A 156 19.18 15.14 -1.18
CA ILE A 156 18.66 13.81 -0.89
C ILE A 156 18.01 13.23 -2.14
N LEU A 157 18.29 11.96 -2.38
CA LEU A 157 17.83 11.22 -3.56
C LEU A 157 16.92 10.08 -3.13
N GLU A 158 15.92 9.78 -3.95
CA GLU A 158 15.00 8.65 -3.70
C GLU A 158 14.35 8.73 -2.31
N TYR A 159 14.05 9.94 -1.85
CA TYR A 159 13.47 10.14 -0.52
C TYR A 159 12.04 9.58 -0.50
N GLN A 160 11.83 8.62 0.40
CA GLN A 160 10.55 7.96 0.53
C GLN A 160 9.55 8.88 1.22
N LEU A 161 8.43 9.13 0.56
CA LEU A 161 7.36 9.92 1.14
C LEU A 161 6.76 9.16 2.33
N PRO A 162 6.55 9.84 3.46
CA PRO A 162 6.00 9.24 4.69
C PRO A 162 4.76 8.42 4.41
N GLN A 163 4.51 7.32 5.12
CA GLN A 163 3.27 6.55 5.03
C GLN A 163 2.81 6.16 3.60
N THR A 164 3.74 6.15 2.63
CA THR A 164 3.50 5.72 1.26
C THR A 164 4.68 4.91 0.74
N SER A 165 4.46 4.18 -0.35
CA SER A 165 5.53 3.56 -1.13
C SER A 165 6.11 4.49 -2.21
N LYS A 166 5.61 5.73 -2.31
CA LYS A 166 6.09 6.70 -3.30
C LYS A 166 7.41 7.30 -2.84
N ARG A 167 8.24 7.70 -3.81
CA ARG A 167 9.51 8.38 -3.59
C ARG A 167 9.56 9.63 -4.45
N LEU A 168 10.28 10.64 -3.98
CA LEU A 168 10.72 11.76 -4.80
C LEU A 168 12.13 11.46 -5.30
N ASP A 169 12.43 11.89 -6.53
CA ASP A 169 13.70 11.56 -7.18
C ASP A 169 14.86 12.34 -6.56
N CYS A 170 14.69 13.65 -6.38
CA CYS A 170 15.70 14.53 -5.81
C CYS A 170 15.05 15.66 -5.02
N MET A 171 15.59 16.00 -3.86
CA MET A 171 15.32 17.24 -3.16
C MET A 171 16.64 17.92 -2.83
N ILE A 172 16.72 19.22 -3.13
CA ILE A 172 17.86 20.07 -2.79
C ILE A 172 17.44 21.11 -1.77
N THR A 173 18.25 21.34 -0.75
CA THR A 173 18.01 22.28 0.35
C THR A 173 19.10 23.34 0.42
N GLY A 174 18.73 24.54 0.88
CA GLY A 174 19.62 25.69 1.00
C GLY A 174 18.85 26.92 1.46
N ARG A 175 19.50 28.08 1.43
CA ARG A 175 18.86 29.36 1.76
C ARG A 175 18.73 30.24 0.53
N ASN A 176 17.68 31.05 0.50
CA ASN A 176 17.58 32.12 -0.48
C ASN A 176 18.43 33.34 -0.06
N GLU A 177 18.39 34.39 -0.87
CA GLU A 177 19.12 35.63 -0.61
C GLU A 177 18.72 36.32 0.71
N SER A 178 17.47 36.17 1.16
CA SER A 178 17.01 36.68 2.46
C SER A 178 17.43 35.82 3.66
N GLY A 179 18.17 34.73 3.44
CA GLY A 179 18.59 33.80 4.48
C GLY A 179 17.50 32.86 4.98
N SER A 180 16.35 32.81 4.32
CA SER A 180 15.24 31.90 4.66
C SER A 180 15.52 30.49 4.17
N ASP A 181 15.19 29.49 4.98
CA ASP A 181 15.38 28.07 4.62
C ASP A 181 14.43 27.65 3.48
N ARG A 182 14.99 26.96 2.47
CA ARG A 182 14.30 26.55 1.25
C ARG A 182 14.64 25.12 0.88
N ALA A 183 13.68 24.44 0.26
CA ALA A 183 13.83 23.14 -0.36
C ALA A 183 13.14 23.12 -1.72
N VAL A 184 13.75 22.48 -2.70
CA VAL A 184 13.20 22.30 -4.04
C VAL A 184 13.13 20.80 -4.35
N ILE A 185 11.93 20.28 -4.58
CA ILE A 185 11.71 18.93 -5.10
C ILE A 185 11.91 18.97 -6.62
N ILE A 186 12.72 18.07 -7.14
CA ILE A 186 12.99 17.93 -8.56
C ILE A 186 12.56 16.51 -8.97
N GLU A 187 11.45 16.41 -9.68
CA GLU A 187 11.01 15.16 -10.32
C GLU A 187 11.77 14.98 -11.63
N LEU A 188 12.42 13.83 -11.81
CA LEU A 188 13.27 13.54 -12.95
C LEU A 188 12.58 12.57 -13.89
N LYS A 189 12.32 13.03 -15.11
CA LYS A 189 11.67 12.22 -16.13
C LYS A 189 12.61 11.99 -17.29
N GLN A 190 12.65 10.75 -17.75
CA GLN A 190 13.36 10.37 -18.96
C GLN A 190 12.36 9.94 -20.03
N TRP A 191 11.82 10.90 -20.79
CA TRP A 191 10.77 10.67 -21.79
C TRP A 191 11.30 10.96 -23.20
N GLU A 192 10.83 10.22 -24.19
CA GLU A 192 11.17 10.48 -25.61
C GLU A 192 10.02 11.14 -26.38
N LYS A 193 8.77 10.87 -25.98
CA LYS A 193 7.56 11.38 -26.62
C LYS A 193 6.44 11.59 -25.60
N CYS A 194 5.60 12.58 -25.85
CA CYS A 194 4.36 12.83 -25.13
C CYS A 194 3.20 12.81 -26.15
N GLU A 195 2.08 12.21 -25.78
CA GLU A 195 0.86 12.18 -26.58
C GLU A 195 -0.36 12.54 -25.71
N ALA A 196 -1.41 13.02 -26.36
CA ALA A 196 -2.66 13.37 -25.70
C ALA A 196 -3.29 12.15 -24.98
N SER A 197 -3.99 12.46 -23.89
CA SER A 197 -4.87 11.53 -23.16
C SER A 197 -6.19 12.25 -22.87
N ASP A 198 -7.26 11.47 -22.76
CA ASP A 198 -8.61 11.94 -22.45
C ASP A 198 -8.73 12.47 -21.00
N GLY A 199 -7.74 12.17 -20.15
CA GLY A 199 -7.70 12.63 -18.75
C GLY A 199 -7.40 14.13 -18.61
N GLU A 200 -7.93 14.72 -17.53
CA GLU A 200 -7.76 16.14 -17.20
C GLU A 200 -6.30 16.48 -16.85
N ASN A 201 -5.62 15.59 -16.13
CA ASN A 201 -4.25 15.78 -15.64
C ASN A 201 -3.27 14.75 -16.22
N GLU A 202 -3.70 13.96 -17.19
CA GLU A 202 -2.99 12.81 -17.74
C GLU A 202 -2.46 13.07 -19.16
N VAL A 203 -1.35 12.40 -19.47
CA VAL A 203 -0.71 12.31 -20.77
C VAL A 203 -0.37 10.85 -21.07
N ALA A 204 -0.25 10.49 -22.34
CA ALA A 204 0.21 9.17 -22.76
C ALA A 204 1.70 9.20 -23.14
N THR A 205 2.51 8.30 -22.59
CA THR A 205 3.93 8.18 -22.95
C THR A 205 4.42 6.73 -22.86
N TRP A 206 5.63 6.46 -23.37
CA TRP A 206 6.26 5.14 -23.29
C TRP A 206 7.06 5.00 -22.00
N VAL A 207 6.56 4.19 -21.08
CA VAL A 207 7.20 3.94 -19.77
C VAL A 207 7.06 2.48 -19.36
N GLY A 208 8.11 1.92 -18.76
CA GLY A 208 8.09 0.52 -18.31
C GLY A 208 7.86 -0.49 -19.44
N GLY A 209 8.34 -0.19 -20.65
CA GLY A 209 8.27 -1.07 -21.81
C GLY A 209 6.92 -1.11 -22.54
N ALA A 210 5.99 -0.20 -22.23
CA ALA A 210 4.72 -0.07 -22.93
C ALA A 210 4.23 1.38 -22.94
N LYS A 211 3.31 1.69 -23.85
CA LYS A 211 2.57 2.95 -23.82
C LYS A 211 1.55 2.93 -22.67
N ARG A 212 1.55 3.97 -21.84
CA ARG A 212 0.66 4.10 -20.68
C ARG A 212 0.19 5.54 -20.52
N GLU A 213 -1.02 5.69 -19.98
CA GLU A 213 -1.48 6.96 -19.45
C GLU A 213 -0.87 7.17 -18.06
N VAL A 214 -0.28 8.34 -17.86
CA VAL A 214 0.39 8.75 -16.62
C VAL A 214 0.04 10.19 -16.32
N LEU A 215 0.18 10.59 -15.06
CA LEU A 215 0.03 11.99 -14.67
C LEU A 215 1.08 12.85 -15.36
N HIS A 216 0.68 14.05 -15.76
CA HIS A 216 1.58 15.08 -16.22
C HIS A 216 2.67 15.37 -15.16
N PRO A 217 3.95 15.54 -15.53
CA PRO A 217 5.05 15.68 -14.55
C PRO A 217 4.82 16.81 -13.54
N SER A 218 4.40 18.00 -13.99
CA SER A 218 4.05 19.12 -13.10
C SER A 218 2.92 18.79 -12.12
N ALA A 219 1.91 18.04 -12.57
CA ALA A 219 0.82 17.62 -11.69
C ALA A 219 1.31 16.59 -10.66
N GLN A 220 2.21 15.68 -11.07
CA GLN A 220 2.79 14.68 -10.18
C GLN A 220 3.67 15.31 -9.11
N VAL A 221 4.64 16.16 -9.47
CA VAL A 221 5.54 16.78 -8.47
C VAL A 221 4.79 17.77 -7.57
N GLY A 222 3.76 18.44 -8.12
CA GLY A 222 2.85 19.27 -7.33
C GLY A 222 2.15 18.48 -6.22
N GLN A 223 1.75 17.23 -6.48
CA GLN A 223 1.20 16.35 -5.46
C GLN A 223 2.22 16.04 -4.35
N TYR A 224 3.50 15.89 -4.68
CA TYR A 224 4.55 15.64 -3.67
C TYR A 224 4.80 16.85 -2.78
N LYS A 225 4.84 18.05 -3.36
CA LYS A 225 4.91 19.29 -2.59
C LYS A 225 3.72 19.44 -1.65
N MET A 226 2.50 19.25 -2.15
CA MET A 226 1.30 19.30 -1.32
C MET A 226 1.35 18.27 -0.19
N TYR A 227 1.77 17.04 -0.51
CA TYR A 227 1.90 15.94 0.46
C TYR A 227 2.82 16.30 1.62
N LEU A 228 4.01 16.83 1.32
CA LEU A 228 4.98 17.20 2.35
C LEU A 228 4.52 18.42 3.16
N GLN A 229 3.94 19.43 2.52
CA GLN A 229 3.37 20.58 3.25
C GLN A 229 2.23 20.16 4.20
N ASP A 230 1.51 19.11 3.86
CA ASP A 230 0.37 18.65 4.64
C ASP A 230 0.74 17.65 5.76
N LEU A 231 1.90 16.99 5.71
CA LEU A 231 2.24 15.87 6.61
C LEU A 231 3.61 15.92 7.26
N HIS A 232 4.46 16.82 6.80
CA HIS A 232 5.83 16.90 7.26
C HIS A 232 6.05 18.26 7.95
N PRO A 233 6.17 18.27 9.29
CA PRO A 233 6.17 19.52 10.07
C PRO A 233 7.28 20.50 9.70
N ALA A 234 8.39 20.01 9.15
CA ALA A 234 9.44 20.86 8.60
C ALA A 234 8.95 21.86 7.52
N PHE A 235 7.82 21.58 6.86
CA PHE A 235 7.22 22.42 5.81
C PHE A 235 5.89 23.09 6.22
N ASP A 236 5.50 23.02 7.49
CA ASP A 236 4.29 23.68 8.02
C ASP A 236 4.61 24.53 9.27
N GLY A 237 3.90 25.65 9.44
CA GLY A 237 4.09 26.60 10.55
C GLY A 237 4.87 27.87 10.21
N GLU A 238 5.19 28.67 11.23
CA GLU A 238 5.88 29.98 11.09
C GLU A 238 7.36 29.82 10.72
N ASP A 239 8.03 28.80 11.26
CA ASP A 239 9.44 28.48 10.96
C ASP A 239 9.59 27.43 9.83
N ALA A 240 8.58 27.32 8.96
CA ALA A 240 8.55 26.31 7.90
C ALA A 240 9.65 26.54 6.85
N ILE A 241 10.28 25.45 6.41
CA ILE A 241 11.13 25.45 5.22
C ILE A 241 10.24 25.74 4.02
N GLY A 242 10.59 26.76 3.24
CA GLY A 242 9.85 27.07 2.02
C GLY A 242 10.03 25.98 0.97
N LEU A 243 8.93 25.35 0.54
CA LEU A 243 8.96 24.21 -0.38
C LEU A 243 8.51 24.58 -1.79
N ASP A 244 9.36 24.29 -2.77
CA ASP A 244 9.08 24.38 -4.21
C ASP A 244 9.14 23.00 -4.87
N ALA A 245 8.52 22.89 -6.04
CA ALA A 245 8.48 21.66 -6.81
C ALA A 245 8.59 21.96 -8.30
N VAL A 246 9.43 21.18 -8.98
CA VAL A 246 9.68 21.29 -10.42
C VAL A 246 9.82 19.91 -11.05
N SER A 247 9.54 19.82 -12.34
CA SER A 247 9.85 18.66 -13.16
C SER A 247 10.99 18.98 -14.11
N TYR A 248 11.95 18.07 -14.24
CA TYR A 248 13.03 18.19 -15.20
C TYR A 248 13.07 16.97 -16.13
N LEU A 249 12.68 17.20 -17.38
CA LEU A 249 12.70 16.23 -18.47
C LEU A 249 14.00 16.38 -19.25
N HIS A 250 15.09 15.90 -18.66
CA HIS A 250 16.47 16.20 -19.08
C HIS A 250 16.86 15.73 -20.49
N ASN A 251 16.07 14.84 -21.09
CA ASN A 251 16.30 14.30 -22.43
C ASN A 251 15.15 14.60 -23.41
N TYR A 252 14.18 15.42 -23.00
CA TYR A 252 13.03 15.77 -23.81
C TYR A 252 13.26 17.12 -24.48
N SER A 253 12.95 17.22 -25.77
CA SER A 253 12.95 18.47 -26.53
C SER A 253 11.55 18.65 -27.12
N PRO A 254 10.75 19.61 -26.58
CA PRO A 254 9.40 19.85 -27.06
C PRO A 254 9.36 20.23 -28.53
N VAL A 255 8.32 19.75 -29.22
CA VAL A 255 8.02 20.17 -30.59
C VAL A 255 6.97 21.29 -30.60
N GLU A 256 6.72 21.88 -31.76
CA GLU A 256 5.63 22.86 -31.91
C GLU A 256 4.27 22.19 -31.58
N ASN A 257 3.47 22.82 -30.72
CA ASN A 257 2.21 22.27 -30.19
C ASN A 257 2.37 20.92 -29.46
N ASP A 258 3.47 20.74 -28.72
CA ASP A 258 3.68 19.54 -27.92
C ASP A 258 2.58 19.35 -26.86
N GLU A 259 2.05 18.13 -26.77
CA GLU A 259 1.00 17.75 -25.81
C GLU A 259 1.46 17.89 -24.36
N LEU A 260 2.78 17.84 -24.11
CA LEU A 260 3.36 18.15 -22.80
C LEU A 260 3.07 19.61 -22.37
N LEU A 261 2.95 20.53 -23.32
CA LEU A 261 2.74 21.95 -23.07
C LEU A 261 1.31 22.40 -23.41
N ALA A 262 0.37 21.46 -23.54
CA ALA A 262 -1.02 21.75 -23.85
C ALA A 262 -1.65 22.75 -22.84
N GLU A 263 -2.56 23.60 -23.32
CA GLU A 263 -3.18 24.69 -22.54
C GLU A 263 -3.84 24.19 -21.24
N LYS A 264 -4.39 22.97 -21.26
CA LYS A 264 -5.00 22.32 -20.07
C LYS A 264 -4.04 22.17 -18.89
N PHE A 265 -2.72 22.19 -19.13
CA PHE A 265 -1.69 22.07 -18.08
C PHE A 265 -1.10 23.41 -17.64
N SER A 266 -1.50 24.53 -18.23
CA SER A 266 -0.92 25.86 -17.97
C SER A 266 -0.89 26.24 -16.49
N GLU A 267 -2.00 26.06 -15.77
CA GLU A 267 -2.08 26.30 -14.32
C GLU A 267 -1.16 25.35 -13.53
N LYS A 268 -1.05 24.08 -13.93
CA LYS A 268 -0.15 23.12 -13.28
C LYS A 268 1.32 23.45 -13.50
N ILE A 269 1.69 23.87 -14.72
CA ILE A 269 3.05 24.31 -15.04
C ILE A 269 3.38 25.59 -14.28
N LYS A 270 2.42 26.50 -14.09
CA LYS A 270 2.60 27.70 -13.28
C LYS A 270 2.82 27.39 -11.80
N GLU A 271 2.07 26.44 -11.24
CA GLU A 271 2.22 25.98 -9.86
C GLU A 271 3.50 25.17 -9.62
N SER A 272 3.88 24.32 -10.57
CA SER A 272 5.02 23.41 -10.53
C SER A 272 5.72 23.40 -11.90
N PRO A 273 6.71 24.29 -12.08
CA PRO A 273 7.38 24.49 -13.37
C PRO A 273 7.98 23.23 -13.96
N LEU A 274 7.96 23.18 -15.29
CA LEU A 274 8.51 22.10 -16.10
C LEU A 274 9.65 22.64 -16.94
N PHE A 275 10.80 21.96 -16.89
CA PHE A 275 12.00 22.28 -17.65
C PHE A 275 12.39 21.08 -18.51
N CYS A 276 12.77 21.33 -19.76
CA CYS A 276 13.20 20.33 -20.73
C CYS A 276 14.72 20.38 -20.95
N ALA A 277 15.24 19.54 -21.86
CA ALA A 277 16.67 19.48 -22.17
C ALA A 277 17.26 20.84 -22.61
N ASP A 278 16.44 21.66 -23.27
CA ASP A 278 16.82 22.97 -23.82
C ASP A 278 16.71 24.12 -22.80
N ASP A 279 16.17 23.86 -21.60
CA ASP A 279 15.84 24.87 -20.59
C ASP A 279 16.89 24.99 -19.45
N VAL A 280 18.14 24.56 -19.69
CA VAL A 280 19.17 24.51 -18.64
C VAL A 280 19.42 25.88 -17.99
N ASP A 281 19.44 26.96 -18.79
CA ASP A 281 19.67 28.32 -18.28
C ASP A 281 18.51 28.82 -17.41
N THR A 282 17.27 28.62 -17.85
CA THR A 282 16.08 29.04 -17.10
C THR A 282 15.90 28.20 -15.83
N PHE A 283 16.20 26.90 -15.89
CA PHE A 283 16.20 26.03 -14.72
C PHE A 283 17.29 26.42 -13.70
N SER A 284 18.49 26.74 -14.19
CA SER A 284 19.60 27.24 -13.35
C SER A 284 19.24 28.55 -12.64
N GLY A 285 18.62 29.49 -13.36
CA GLY A 285 18.09 30.72 -12.77
C GLY A 285 17.04 30.45 -11.68
N TYR A 286 16.09 29.55 -11.97
CA TYR A 286 15.04 29.16 -11.02
C TYR A 286 15.61 28.62 -9.69
N LEU A 287 16.66 27.79 -9.77
CA LEU A 287 17.31 27.25 -8.57
C LEU A 287 18.11 28.32 -7.82
N LYS A 288 18.87 29.17 -8.52
CA LYS A 288 19.62 30.27 -7.91
C LYS A 288 18.72 31.22 -7.13
N ASP A 289 17.58 31.60 -7.69
CA ASP A 289 16.63 32.50 -7.03
C ASP A 289 16.13 31.96 -5.67
N ARG A 290 16.12 30.63 -5.52
CA ARG A 290 15.62 29.95 -4.32
C ARG A 290 16.72 29.50 -3.36
N LEU A 291 17.93 29.30 -3.83
CA LEU A 291 19.00 28.61 -3.12
C LEU A 291 20.35 29.38 -3.16
N SER A 292 20.34 30.68 -3.47
CA SER A 292 21.57 31.45 -3.69
C SER A 292 22.57 31.49 -2.52
N ALA A 293 22.13 31.25 -1.28
CA ALA A 293 22.95 31.44 -0.08
C ALA A 293 23.50 30.15 0.55
N GLY A 294 23.26 28.96 -0.04
CA GLY A 294 23.83 27.69 0.44
C GLY A 294 23.35 27.28 1.84
N GLY A 295 24.24 26.67 2.64
CA GLY A 295 23.94 26.20 4.00
C GLY A 295 22.90 25.09 4.09
N GLY A 296 22.87 24.19 3.10
CA GLY A 296 21.75 23.24 2.95
C GLY A 296 21.78 22.01 3.86
N LEU A 297 22.94 21.57 4.37
CA LEU A 297 23.04 20.36 5.20
C LEU A 297 22.20 20.42 6.49
N PRO A 298 22.24 21.49 7.31
CA PRO A 298 21.38 21.60 8.49
C PRO A 298 19.89 21.57 8.18
N ILE A 299 19.49 22.13 7.02
CA ILE A 299 18.10 22.13 6.55
C ILE A 299 17.70 20.70 6.16
N LEU A 300 18.60 19.97 5.51
CA LEU A 300 18.38 18.58 5.15
C LEU A 300 18.26 17.68 6.39
N GLU A 301 19.14 17.85 7.38
CA GLU A 301 19.06 17.14 8.66
C GLU A 301 17.72 17.42 9.35
N ARG A 302 17.23 18.66 9.33
CA ARG A 302 15.90 19.00 9.84
C ARG A 302 14.78 18.24 9.10
N VAL A 303 14.87 18.09 7.77
CA VAL A 303 13.90 17.29 7.00
C VAL A 303 13.98 15.82 7.39
N GLU A 304 15.17 15.24 7.57
CA GLU A 304 15.33 13.82 7.93
C GLU A 304 14.92 13.49 9.37
N GLN A 305 15.19 14.39 10.32
CA GLN A 305 14.99 14.15 11.76
C GLN A 305 13.60 14.51 12.26
N THR A 306 12.86 15.36 11.55
CA THR A 306 11.53 15.78 12.00
C THR A 306 10.54 14.62 11.84
N GLU A 307 10.01 14.14 12.96
CA GLU A 307 8.94 13.13 12.95
C GLU A 307 7.70 13.66 12.21
N TYR A 308 7.10 12.79 11.42
CA TYR A 308 5.92 13.12 10.63
C TYR A 308 4.73 13.38 11.53
N LYS A 309 3.98 14.43 11.21
CA LYS A 309 2.74 14.78 11.89
C LYS A 309 1.83 15.52 10.93
N VAL A 310 0.56 15.17 10.95
CA VAL A 310 -0.45 15.79 10.09
C VAL A 310 -0.58 17.29 10.39
N SER A 311 -0.57 18.13 9.35
CA SER A 311 -0.65 19.58 9.48
C SER A 311 -2.01 20.01 9.99
N LYS A 312 -2.03 21.03 10.86
CA LYS A 312 -3.29 21.56 11.42
C LYS A 312 -4.25 22.05 10.33
N LYS A 313 -3.70 22.62 9.25
CA LYS A 313 -4.49 23.09 8.09
C LYS A 313 -5.18 21.93 7.37
N LEU A 314 -4.50 20.80 7.21
CA LEU A 314 -5.09 19.60 6.63
C LEU A 314 -6.22 19.07 7.54
N MET A 315 -5.98 19.01 8.85
CA MET A 315 -6.99 18.59 9.83
C MET A 315 -8.27 19.42 9.74
N ASP A 316 -8.13 20.75 9.73
CA ASP A 316 -9.26 21.67 9.67
C ASP A 316 -10.03 21.51 8.35
N HIS A 317 -9.32 21.30 7.23
CA HIS A 317 -9.93 21.07 5.93
C HIS A 317 -10.77 19.78 5.90
N VAL A 318 -10.19 18.66 6.33
CA VAL A 318 -10.89 17.36 6.38
C VAL A 318 -12.11 17.43 7.30
N SER A 319 -11.92 18.03 8.48
CA SER A 319 -12.98 18.14 9.48
C SER A 319 -14.15 19.00 9.02
N LYS A 320 -13.89 20.12 8.34
CA LYS A 320 -14.93 20.98 7.76
C LYS A 320 -15.73 20.27 6.66
N MET A 321 -15.05 19.55 5.77
CA MET A 321 -15.68 18.80 4.67
C MET A 321 -16.63 17.70 5.15
N ILE A 322 -16.39 17.17 6.36
CA ILE A 322 -17.23 16.16 7.01
C ILE A 322 -18.40 16.80 7.75
N LYS A 323 -18.17 17.86 8.53
CA LYS A 323 -19.22 18.49 9.37
C LYS A 323 -20.27 19.28 8.62
N ASP A 324 -19.94 19.83 7.45
CA ASP A 324 -20.89 20.63 6.66
C ASP A 324 -21.98 19.78 5.97
N ARG A 325 -22.08 18.47 6.25
CA ARG A 325 -23.02 17.53 5.62
C ARG A 325 -24.01 16.96 6.62
N SER A 326 -25.30 17.15 6.34
CA SER A 326 -26.42 16.64 7.16
C SER A 326 -26.51 15.11 7.22
N GLU A 327 -25.93 14.40 6.24
CA GLU A 327 -25.87 12.93 6.17
C GLU A 327 -25.05 12.28 7.30
N TYR A 328 -24.23 13.06 8.01
CA TYR A 328 -23.32 12.55 9.04
C TYR A 328 -23.68 12.97 10.47
N VAL A 329 -24.92 13.39 10.71
CA VAL A 329 -25.41 13.69 12.06
C VAL A 329 -25.51 12.39 12.86
N LEU A 330 -24.87 12.36 14.05
CA LEU A 330 -24.94 11.23 14.97
C LEU A 330 -26.24 11.26 15.77
N LEU A 331 -26.79 10.07 16.02
CA LEU A 331 -27.98 9.86 16.85
C LEU A 331 -27.59 9.45 18.28
N ASP A 332 -28.55 9.46 19.21
CA ASP A 332 -28.31 9.31 20.66
C ASP A 332 -27.44 8.11 21.05
N GLU A 333 -27.72 6.90 20.53
CA GLU A 333 -26.90 5.71 20.82
C GLU A 333 -25.49 5.77 20.21
N GLN A 334 -25.39 6.37 19.02
CA GLN A 334 -24.11 6.57 18.34
C GLN A 334 -23.24 7.58 19.10
N LEU A 335 -23.87 8.61 19.69
CA LEU A 335 -23.22 9.60 20.54
C LEU A 335 -22.63 8.95 21.80
N VAL A 336 -23.28 7.95 22.39
CA VAL A 336 -22.73 7.23 23.55
C VAL A 336 -21.43 6.52 23.19
N VAL A 337 -21.41 5.74 22.09
CA VAL A 337 -20.19 5.06 21.65
C VAL A 337 -19.11 6.06 21.24
N TYR A 338 -19.50 7.10 20.51
CA TYR A 338 -18.63 8.20 20.12
C TYR A 338 -17.93 8.86 21.32
N ASP A 339 -18.70 9.25 22.34
CA ASP A 339 -18.17 9.91 23.55
C ASP A 339 -17.26 8.97 24.35
N LYS A 340 -17.56 7.67 24.38
CA LYS A 340 -16.69 6.66 25.01
C LYS A 340 -15.36 6.56 24.30
N VAL A 341 -15.35 6.47 22.97
CA VAL A 341 -14.11 6.44 22.18
C VAL A 341 -13.31 7.73 22.41
N MET A 342 -13.94 8.90 22.30
CA MET A 342 -13.27 10.18 22.52
C MET A 342 -12.70 10.33 23.93
N SER A 343 -13.41 9.84 24.95
CA SER A 343 -12.95 9.85 26.34
C SER A 343 -11.74 8.92 26.53
N LEU A 344 -11.78 7.71 25.97
CA LEU A 344 -10.67 6.76 26.02
C LEU A 344 -9.44 7.28 25.28
N VAL A 345 -9.61 7.93 24.12
CA VAL A 345 -8.48 8.56 23.42
C VAL A 345 -7.81 9.64 24.26
N LYS A 346 -8.61 10.51 24.89
CA LYS A 346 -8.09 11.57 25.78
C LYS A 346 -7.39 11.01 27.03
N GLN A 347 -7.79 9.83 27.53
CA GLN A 347 -7.24 9.22 28.74
C GLN A 347 -6.09 8.24 28.47
N GLY A 348 -6.05 7.62 27.29
CA GLY A 348 -5.14 6.53 26.94
C GLY A 348 -3.80 7.01 26.39
N LEU A 349 -3.75 8.20 25.77
CA LEU A 349 -2.51 8.79 25.25
C LEU A 349 -1.61 9.26 26.40
N GLY A 350 -0.75 8.36 26.87
CA GLY A 350 0.15 8.56 28.01
C GLY A 350 0.31 7.34 28.93
N LYS A 351 -0.47 6.28 28.72
CA LYS A 351 -0.31 4.99 29.42
C LYS A 351 0.73 4.10 28.71
N ASP A 352 1.37 3.19 29.44
CA ASP A 352 2.36 2.23 28.90
C ASP A 352 1.74 1.12 28.04
N LYS A 353 0.40 0.95 28.07
CA LYS A 353 -0.33 -0.08 27.31
C LYS A 353 -1.15 0.53 26.18
N LYS A 354 -1.15 -0.13 25.03
CA LYS A 354 -2.05 0.17 23.90
C LYS A 354 -3.48 -0.19 24.24
N SER A 355 -4.44 0.47 23.60
CA SER A 355 -5.87 0.18 23.76
C SER A 355 -6.50 -0.23 22.43
N VAL A 356 -7.35 -1.25 22.46
CA VAL A 356 -8.13 -1.74 21.33
C VAL A 356 -9.61 -1.61 21.67
N LEU A 357 -10.35 -0.89 20.83
CA LEU A 357 -11.79 -0.72 20.96
C LEU A 357 -12.46 -1.50 19.82
N ILE A 358 -13.43 -2.35 20.15
CA ILE A 358 -14.19 -3.14 19.19
C ILE A 358 -15.65 -2.69 19.26
N ILE A 359 -16.15 -2.18 18.15
CA ILE A 359 -17.51 -1.66 18.01
C ILE A 359 -18.25 -2.55 17.02
N SER A 360 -19.04 -3.46 17.57
CA SER A 360 -19.85 -4.40 16.82
C SER A 360 -21.20 -3.79 16.48
N GLY A 361 -21.77 -4.16 15.34
CA GLY A 361 -23.15 -3.81 15.02
C GLY A 361 -23.56 -4.36 13.66
N GLY A 362 -24.85 -4.55 13.46
CA GLY A 362 -25.37 -5.04 12.19
C GLY A 362 -25.24 -4.03 11.03
N PRO A 363 -25.68 -4.42 9.82
CA PRO A 363 -25.70 -3.53 8.69
C PRO A 363 -26.66 -2.35 8.95
N GLY A 364 -26.17 -1.11 8.80
CA GLY A 364 -27.04 0.07 8.92
C GLY A 364 -27.15 0.68 10.32
N THR A 365 -26.37 0.21 11.28
CA THR A 365 -26.27 0.81 12.62
C THR A 365 -25.49 2.13 12.67
N GLY A 366 -24.89 2.53 11.53
CA GLY A 366 -24.16 3.79 11.38
C GLY A 366 -22.70 3.75 11.83
N LYS A 367 -22.08 2.56 11.93
CA LYS A 367 -20.64 2.37 12.19
C LYS A 367 -19.74 3.34 11.41
N SER A 368 -19.88 3.39 10.09
CA SER A 368 -19.07 4.28 9.25
C SER A 368 -19.33 5.77 9.51
N VAL A 369 -20.54 6.14 9.93
CA VAL A 369 -20.87 7.54 10.29
C VAL A 369 -20.15 7.91 11.60
N ILE A 370 -20.12 7.01 12.58
CA ILE A 370 -19.34 7.18 13.81
C ILE A 370 -17.85 7.30 13.47
N ALA A 371 -17.33 6.38 12.66
CA ALA A 371 -15.92 6.34 12.25
C ALA A 371 -15.47 7.66 11.59
N ILE A 372 -16.27 8.19 10.66
CA ILE A 372 -15.99 9.45 9.96
C ILE A 372 -16.05 10.66 10.92
N ASN A 373 -17.04 10.70 11.82
CA ASN A 373 -17.14 11.78 12.80
C ASN A 373 -15.98 11.74 13.81
N LEU A 374 -15.63 10.54 14.31
CA LEU A 374 -14.48 10.35 15.20
C LEU A 374 -13.21 10.85 14.56
N MET A 375 -12.97 10.45 13.31
CA MET A 375 -11.82 10.93 12.56
C MET A 375 -11.82 12.46 12.49
N ALA A 376 -12.91 13.09 12.05
CA ALA A 376 -12.99 14.54 11.92
C ALA A 376 -12.66 15.30 13.21
N ASP A 377 -13.14 14.80 14.36
CA ASP A 377 -12.97 15.47 15.65
C ASP A 377 -11.65 15.13 16.34
N LEU A 378 -11.13 13.92 16.15
CA LEU A 378 -9.77 13.56 16.56
C LEU A 378 -8.72 14.37 15.81
N LEU A 379 -8.89 14.50 14.49
CA LEU A 379 -8.03 15.33 13.66
C LEU A 379 -8.06 16.79 14.13
N ARG A 380 -9.26 17.36 14.39
CA ARG A 380 -9.40 18.73 14.92
C ARG A 380 -8.78 18.89 16.30
N ALA A 381 -8.83 17.86 17.13
CA ALA A 381 -8.19 17.85 18.45
C ALA A 381 -6.65 17.68 18.38
N GLY A 382 -6.08 17.46 17.18
CA GLY A 382 -4.64 17.40 16.95
C GLY A 382 -4.01 16.02 17.08
N TYR A 383 -4.83 14.96 17.10
CA TYR A 383 -4.36 13.57 17.13
C TYR A 383 -4.07 13.05 15.73
N ASP A 384 -2.93 12.39 15.54
CA ASP A 384 -2.60 11.72 14.28
C ASP A 384 -3.49 10.49 14.10
N THR A 385 -4.45 10.59 13.16
CA THR A 385 -5.54 9.64 13.01
C THR A 385 -5.73 9.22 11.56
N ASN A 386 -5.53 7.93 11.27
CA ASN A 386 -5.89 7.38 9.97
C ASN A 386 -7.24 6.64 10.03
N TYR A 387 -8.01 6.76 8.95
CA TYR A 387 -9.14 5.89 8.66
C TYR A 387 -8.67 4.80 7.69
N ALA A 388 -8.82 3.54 8.06
CA ALA A 388 -8.45 2.39 7.25
C ALA A 388 -9.65 1.49 6.98
N THR A 389 -9.74 0.90 5.80
CA THR A 389 -10.79 -0.07 5.48
C THR A 389 -10.33 -1.14 4.48
N GLY A 390 -11.03 -2.27 4.42
CA GLY A 390 -10.86 -3.30 3.39
C GLY A 390 -11.63 -3.02 2.09
N SER A 391 -12.45 -1.97 2.03
CA SER A 391 -13.33 -1.66 0.89
C SER A 391 -12.76 -0.58 -0.04
N LYS A 392 -12.52 -0.94 -1.31
CA LYS A 392 -12.04 -0.02 -2.36
C LYS A 392 -13.10 1.04 -2.71
N ALA A 393 -14.32 0.61 -2.99
CA ALA A 393 -15.39 1.48 -3.49
C ALA A 393 -15.74 2.59 -2.49
N PHE A 394 -15.94 2.23 -1.22
CA PHE A 394 -16.25 3.19 -0.15
C PHE A 394 -15.14 4.23 0.01
N THR A 395 -13.88 3.78 0.08
CA THR A 395 -12.71 4.64 0.25
C THR A 395 -12.56 5.62 -0.89
N GLU A 396 -12.73 5.18 -2.13
CA GLU A 396 -12.56 6.04 -3.30
C GLU A 396 -13.64 7.12 -3.38
N THR A 397 -14.88 6.79 -3.05
CA THR A 397 -15.96 7.78 -2.94
C THR A 397 -15.61 8.85 -1.90
N LEU A 398 -15.11 8.43 -0.75
CA LEU A 398 -14.79 9.34 0.34
C LEU A 398 -13.57 10.22 0.01
N ARG A 399 -12.51 9.63 -0.56
CA ARG A 399 -11.33 10.35 -1.04
C ARG A 399 -11.67 11.38 -2.11
N LYS A 400 -12.55 11.05 -3.07
CA LYS A 400 -13.04 12.00 -4.09
C LYS A 400 -13.78 13.17 -3.45
N LYS A 401 -14.66 12.90 -2.48
CA LYS A 401 -15.42 13.93 -1.76
C LYS A 401 -14.55 14.85 -0.92
N ILE A 402 -13.50 14.32 -0.29
CA ILE A 402 -12.62 15.07 0.63
C ILE A 402 -11.47 15.76 -0.12
N GLY A 403 -11.20 15.33 -1.36
CA GLY A 403 -10.15 15.89 -2.21
C GLY A 403 -8.77 15.33 -1.91
N VAL A 404 -7.82 15.64 -2.80
CA VAL A 404 -6.45 15.06 -2.81
C VAL A 404 -5.72 15.27 -1.49
N ARG A 405 -5.92 16.42 -0.84
CA ARG A 405 -5.29 16.75 0.45
C ARG A 405 -5.70 15.79 1.56
N GLY A 406 -7.01 15.59 1.77
CA GLY A 406 -7.50 14.70 2.83
C GLY A 406 -7.51 13.23 2.48
N ALA A 407 -7.41 12.88 1.20
CA ALA A 407 -7.40 11.48 0.74
C ALA A 407 -6.27 10.64 1.35
N VAL A 408 -5.19 11.27 1.80
CA VAL A 408 -4.04 10.60 2.41
C VAL A 408 -4.39 9.94 3.75
N GLN A 409 -5.31 10.53 4.51
CA GLN A 409 -5.74 10.03 5.82
C GLN A 409 -6.65 8.80 5.71
N PHE A 410 -7.11 8.49 4.49
CA PHE A 410 -7.87 7.29 4.19
C PHE A 410 -6.92 6.26 3.59
N LYS A 411 -6.71 5.13 4.26
CA LYS A 411 -5.79 4.06 3.88
C LYS A 411 -6.54 2.74 3.68
N TYR A 412 -5.85 1.77 3.10
CA TYR A 412 -6.30 0.38 3.08
C TYR A 412 -5.54 -0.41 4.15
N PHE A 413 -6.10 -1.53 4.63
CA PHE A 413 -5.42 -2.33 5.67
C PHE A 413 -4.01 -2.81 5.26
N ASN A 414 -3.80 -3.10 3.97
CA ASN A 414 -2.49 -3.52 3.47
C ASN A 414 -1.44 -2.40 3.43
N SER A 415 -1.81 -1.14 3.71
CA SER A 415 -0.86 -0.03 3.81
C SER A 415 0.07 -0.13 5.03
N TYR A 416 -0.23 -1.01 6.00
CA TYR A 416 0.48 -1.12 7.27
C TYR A 416 1.47 -2.29 7.35
N MET A 417 1.63 -3.07 6.27
CA MET A 417 2.51 -4.26 6.23
C MET A 417 3.96 -4.02 6.66
N ASN A 418 4.46 -2.79 6.50
CA ASN A 418 5.82 -2.39 6.91
C ASN A 418 5.82 -1.11 7.77
N SER A 419 4.71 -0.81 8.45
CA SER A 419 4.70 0.38 9.31
C SER A 419 5.54 0.16 10.57
N ASN A 420 6.24 1.21 10.98
CA ASN A 420 6.86 1.26 12.29
C ASN A 420 5.81 1.17 13.40
N LYS A 421 6.24 0.79 14.60
CA LYS A 421 5.36 0.72 15.76
C LYS A 421 4.94 2.13 16.17
N ASP A 422 3.66 2.29 16.55
CA ASP A 422 3.10 3.53 17.13
C ASP A 422 3.30 4.79 16.27
N ILE A 423 3.23 4.64 14.94
CA ILE A 423 3.27 5.76 13.99
C ILE A 423 2.00 6.64 14.02
N LEU A 424 0.94 6.19 14.71
CA LEU A 424 -0.33 6.90 14.83
C LEU A 424 -0.76 6.96 16.29
N ASP A 425 -1.42 8.07 16.66
CA ASP A 425 -2.13 8.15 17.92
C ASP A 425 -3.35 7.22 17.88
N VAL A 426 -4.13 7.30 16.79
CA VAL A 426 -5.37 6.54 16.61
C VAL A 426 -5.46 5.93 15.21
N LEU A 427 -5.83 4.65 15.13
CA LEU A 427 -6.24 3.98 13.90
C LEU A 427 -7.72 3.68 13.97
N ILE A 428 -8.50 4.18 13.03
CA ILE A 428 -9.91 3.83 12.87
C ILE A 428 -10.01 2.82 11.74
N ALA A 429 -10.28 1.55 12.06
CA ALA A 429 -10.44 0.46 11.11
C ALA A 429 -11.92 0.17 10.89
N ASP A 430 -12.47 0.61 9.75
CA ASP A 430 -13.86 0.36 9.36
C ASP A 430 -13.98 -0.85 8.44
N GLU A 431 -15.12 -1.53 8.48
CA GLU A 431 -15.35 -2.82 7.81
C GLU A 431 -14.29 -3.86 8.23
N ALA A 432 -13.98 -3.94 9.52
CA ALA A 432 -12.92 -4.80 10.06
C ALA A 432 -13.18 -6.31 9.84
N HIS A 433 -14.41 -6.71 9.53
CA HIS A 433 -14.74 -8.05 9.04
C HIS A 433 -13.94 -8.41 7.76
N ARG A 434 -13.52 -7.42 6.96
CA ARG A 434 -12.69 -7.61 5.75
C ARG A 434 -11.19 -7.80 6.01
N ILE A 435 -10.76 -7.86 7.27
CA ILE A 435 -9.37 -8.20 7.63
C ILE A 435 -9.04 -9.59 7.08
N ARG A 436 -7.79 -9.75 6.60
CA ARG A 436 -7.29 -11.00 6.03
C ARG A 436 -6.26 -11.65 6.94
N GLU A 437 -5.91 -12.90 6.62
CA GLU A 437 -4.81 -13.62 7.26
C GLU A 437 -3.50 -12.82 7.15
N THR A 438 -3.09 -12.41 5.95
CA THR A 438 -1.89 -11.56 5.74
C THR A 438 -2.18 -10.41 4.77
N SER A 439 -1.33 -9.37 4.82
CA SER A 439 -1.37 -8.24 3.87
C SER A 439 -0.78 -8.57 2.48
N ASN A 440 -0.37 -9.81 2.25
CA ASN A 440 0.21 -10.25 0.98
C ASN A 440 -0.81 -10.17 -0.17
N SER A 441 -0.31 -9.83 -1.36
CA SER A 441 -1.07 -9.84 -2.61
C SER A 441 -0.30 -10.56 -3.70
N ARG A 442 -0.97 -10.87 -4.81
CA ARG A 442 -0.32 -11.42 -6.02
C ARG A 442 0.79 -10.54 -6.58
N PHE A 443 0.80 -9.25 -6.22
CA PHE A 443 1.80 -8.26 -6.65
C PHE A 443 2.89 -8.02 -5.59
N THR A 444 2.76 -8.61 -4.40
CA THR A 444 3.77 -8.48 -3.34
C THR A 444 5.01 -9.28 -3.74
N LYS A 445 6.13 -8.57 -3.93
CA LYS A 445 7.45 -9.16 -4.22
C LYS A 445 7.80 -10.18 -3.15
N LYS A 446 8.43 -11.30 -3.53
CA LYS A 446 8.77 -12.42 -2.61
C LYS A 446 9.52 -11.94 -1.36
N GLU A 447 10.40 -10.96 -1.54
CA GLU A 447 11.28 -10.40 -0.51
C GLU A 447 10.56 -9.47 0.48
N MET A 448 9.35 -9.02 0.13
CA MET A 448 8.49 -8.13 0.93
C MET A 448 7.29 -8.88 1.51
N ARG A 449 7.22 -10.20 1.35
CA ARG A 449 6.13 -11.00 1.91
C ARG A 449 6.35 -11.15 3.40
N SER A 450 5.27 -10.98 4.14
CA SER A 450 5.24 -11.14 5.59
C SER A 450 4.23 -12.22 5.95
N ASP A 451 4.60 -13.08 6.89
CA ASP A 451 3.66 -14.02 7.52
C ASP A 451 2.99 -13.41 8.76
N THR A 452 3.31 -12.14 9.09
CA THR A 452 2.63 -11.41 10.18
C THR A 452 1.13 -11.27 9.86
N PRO A 453 0.26 -11.61 10.82
CA PRO A 453 -1.16 -11.42 10.67
C PRO A 453 -1.52 -9.95 10.41
N GLN A 454 -2.44 -9.68 9.47
CA GLN A 454 -2.82 -8.31 9.13
C GLN A 454 -3.37 -7.54 10.35
N ILE A 455 -4.09 -8.22 11.25
CA ILE A 455 -4.60 -7.60 12.48
C ILE A 455 -3.46 -7.11 13.39
N GLU A 456 -2.36 -7.86 13.50
CA GLU A 456 -1.19 -7.44 14.29
C GLU A 456 -0.53 -6.22 13.66
N GLU A 457 -0.43 -6.16 12.32
CA GLU A 457 0.09 -4.99 11.60
C GLU A 457 -0.72 -3.72 11.94
N LEU A 458 -2.05 -3.84 11.97
CA LEU A 458 -2.95 -2.74 12.31
C LEU A 458 -2.80 -2.30 13.78
N ILE A 459 -2.83 -3.25 14.72
CA ILE A 459 -2.67 -2.95 16.16
C ILE A 459 -1.27 -2.38 16.45
N LYS A 460 -0.24 -2.87 15.77
CA LYS A 460 1.15 -2.40 15.93
C LYS A 460 1.30 -0.94 15.48
N ALA A 461 0.58 -0.52 14.43
CA ALA A 461 0.72 0.79 13.83
C ALA A 461 0.25 1.96 14.71
N SER A 462 -0.67 1.74 15.67
CA SER A 462 -1.22 2.82 16.49
C SER A 462 -1.21 2.55 17.99
N ARG A 463 -1.24 3.62 18.80
CA ARG A 463 -1.42 3.51 20.25
C ARG A 463 -2.83 3.08 20.63
N ILE A 464 -3.81 3.58 19.89
CA ILE A 464 -5.23 3.24 20.05
C ILE A 464 -5.76 2.74 18.71
N SER A 465 -6.37 1.54 18.69
CA SER A 465 -7.03 1.00 17.51
C SER A 465 -8.53 0.89 17.76
N VAL A 466 -9.35 1.44 16.86
CA VAL A 466 -10.81 1.40 16.93
C VAL A 466 -11.32 0.59 15.74
N PHE A 467 -11.86 -0.60 15.99
CA PHE A 467 -12.38 -1.51 14.98
C PHE A 467 -13.90 -1.44 14.92
N PHE A 468 -14.45 -1.13 13.75
CA PHE A 468 -15.87 -1.26 13.46
C PHE A 468 -16.13 -2.56 12.70
N ILE A 469 -16.94 -3.45 13.28
CA ILE A 469 -17.08 -4.81 12.78
C ILE A 469 -18.54 -5.27 12.70
N ASP A 470 -18.77 -6.22 11.79
CA ASP A 470 -20.03 -6.95 11.64
C ASP A 470 -19.67 -8.39 11.26
N ASP A 471 -19.70 -9.29 12.24
CA ASP A 471 -19.27 -10.68 12.08
C ASP A 471 -20.12 -11.47 11.06
N ASN A 472 -21.30 -10.96 10.70
CA ASN A 472 -22.18 -11.59 9.70
C ASN A 472 -21.90 -11.12 8.26
N GLN A 473 -20.95 -10.20 8.05
CA GLN A 473 -20.61 -9.65 6.73
C GLN A 473 -19.33 -10.23 6.10
N ASN A 474 -18.89 -11.41 6.56
CA ASN A 474 -17.81 -12.14 5.89
C ASN A 474 -18.33 -12.78 4.60
N VAL A 475 -17.94 -12.23 3.44
CA VAL A 475 -18.44 -12.66 2.12
C VAL A 475 -17.39 -13.45 1.35
N ARG A 476 -16.10 -13.17 1.58
CA ARG A 476 -15.00 -13.80 0.83
C ARG A 476 -14.29 -14.87 1.67
N PRO A 477 -13.79 -15.95 1.05
CA PRO A 477 -13.10 -17.04 1.77
C PRO A 477 -11.85 -16.61 2.56
N ASN A 478 -11.22 -15.49 2.18
CA ASN A 478 -9.98 -15.01 2.80
C ASN A 478 -10.23 -13.85 3.79
N GLU A 479 -11.48 -13.52 4.09
CA GLU A 479 -11.87 -12.57 5.13
C GLU A 479 -11.95 -13.34 6.46
N THR A 480 -11.00 -13.07 7.34
CA THR A 480 -10.83 -13.75 8.63
C THR A 480 -11.22 -12.87 9.81
N GLY A 481 -11.61 -11.61 9.56
CA GLY A 481 -11.97 -10.67 10.61
C GLY A 481 -13.21 -11.11 11.37
N SER A 482 -13.11 -11.18 12.70
CA SER A 482 -14.23 -11.31 13.63
C SER A 482 -13.94 -10.53 14.91
N ALA A 483 -14.97 -10.14 15.66
CA ALA A 483 -14.81 -9.46 16.94
C ALA A 483 -13.98 -10.31 17.92
N GLU A 484 -14.20 -11.62 17.91
CA GLU A 484 -13.41 -12.59 18.69
C GLU A 484 -11.94 -12.61 18.26
N TYR A 485 -11.66 -12.72 16.97
CA TYR A 485 -10.29 -12.73 16.46
C TYR A 485 -9.52 -11.46 16.81
N ILE A 486 -10.17 -10.29 16.72
CA ILE A 486 -9.57 -9.01 17.10
C ILE A 486 -9.28 -8.96 18.60
N ARG A 487 -10.25 -9.41 19.43
CA ARG A 487 -10.12 -9.44 20.90
C ARG A 487 -8.94 -10.32 21.32
N ASP A 488 -8.89 -11.55 20.82
CA ASP A 488 -7.90 -12.53 21.23
C ASP A 488 -6.49 -12.09 20.82
N THR A 489 -6.33 -11.61 19.58
CA THR A 489 -5.06 -11.02 19.11
C THR A 489 -4.65 -9.83 19.98
N ALA A 490 -5.57 -8.93 20.32
CA ALA A 490 -5.26 -7.76 21.13
C ALA A 490 -4.79 -8.14 22.55
N ILE A 491 -5.41 -9.16 23.15
CA ILE A 491 -5.03 -9.70 24.46
C ILE A 491 -3.64 -10.35 24.38
N GLU A 492 -3.37 -11.15 23.36
CA GLU A 492 -2.06 -11.77 23.12
C GLU A 492 -0.94 -10.73 22.96
N MET A 493 -1.25 -9.61 22.30
CA MET A 493 -0.35 -8.46 22.16
C MET A 493 -0.25 -7.59 23.44
N GLY A 494 -0.96 -7.94 24.51
CA GLY A 494 -0.92 -7.23 25.80
C GLY A 494 -1.68 -5.90 25.86
N CYS A 495 -2.65 -5.70 24.95
CA CYS A 495 -3.47 -4.48 24.88
C CYS A 495 -4.61 -4.47 25.90
N GLU A 496 -5.10 -3.28 26.25
CA GLU A 496 -6.36 -3.08 26.98
C GLU A 496 -7.52 -3.13 25.97
N VAL A 497 -8.49 -4.03 26.15
CA VAL A 497 -9.61 -4.23 25.21
C VAL A 497 -10.92 -3.64 25.77
N HIS A 498 -11.64 -2.90 24.93
CA HIS A 498 -12.97 -2.36 25.23
C HIS A 498 -13.95 -2.77 24.12
N GLU A 499 -15.14 -3.25 24.49
CA GLU A 499 -16.14 -3.72 23.54
C GLU A 499 -17.46 -2.97 23.70
N TYR A 500 -18.06 -2.62 22.55
CA TYR A 500 -19.33 -1.92 22.45
C TYR A 500 -20.18 -2.56 21.35
N GLU A 501 -21.50 -2.59 21.54
CA GLU A 501 -22.45 -3.08 20.55
C GLU A 501 -23.46 -1.98 20.18
N LEU A 502 -23.73 -1.83 18.89
CA LEU A 502 -24.74 -0.92 18.34
C LEU A 502 -25.99 -1.75 18.01
N GLU A 503 -27.08 -1.52 18.76
CA GLU A 503 -28.29 -2.33 18.68
C GLU A 503 -29.27 -1.87 17.56
N ALA A 504 -29.40 -0.56 17.31
CA ALA A 504 -30.40 -0.04 16.37
C ALA A 504 -30.00 -0.11 14.88
N GLN A 505 -30.79 -0.79 14.04
CA GLN A 505 -30.62 -0.80 12.58
C GLN A 505 -31.49 0.28 11.90
N PHE A 506 -30.87 1.29 11.30
CA PHE A 506 -31.60 2.38 10.62
C PHE A 506 -31.95 2.07 9.15
N ARG A 507 -31.63 0.87 8.66
CA ARG A 507 -32.08 0.40 7.34
C ARG A 507 -33.56 0.04 7.41
N CYS A 508 -34.26 0.10 6.27
CA CYS A 508 -35.70 -0.20 6.18
C CYS A 508 -36.60 0.68 7.06
N SER A 509 -36.32 2.00 7.13
CA SER A 509 -37.06 2.94 7.99
C SER A 509 -37.05 2.57 9.48
N GLY A 510 -36.06 1.79 9.94
CA GLY A 510 -36.00 1.32 11.33
C GLY A 510 -36.93 0.14 11.65
N SER A 511 -37.42 -0.58 10.63
CA SER A 511 -38.25 -1.78 10.85
C SER A 511 -37.41 -2.96 11.34
N ASP A 512 -37.12 -2.98 12.64
CA ASP A 512 -36.57 -4.16 13.32
C ASP A 512 -37.47 -5.38 13.14
N ALA A 513 -38.77 -5.15 12.95
CA ALA A 513 -39.72 -6.21 12.72
C ALA A 513 -39.44 -6.98 11.42
N PHE A 514 -39.10 -6.28 10.34
CA PHE A 514 -38.75 -6.86 9.05
C PHE A 514 -37.50 -7.73 9.17
N VAL A 515 -36.45 -7.18 9.77
CA VAL A 515 -35.16 -7.87 9.94
C VAL A 515 -35.32 -9.11 10.81
N ASN A 516 -36.05 -8.99 11.92
CA ASN A 516 -36.34 -10.11 12.81
C ASN A 516 -37.13 -11.21 12.10
N TRP A 517 -38.10 -10.85 11.26
CA TRP A 517 -38.85 -11.80 10.46
C TRP A 517 -37.99 -12.52 9.43
N ILE A 518 -37.14 -11.79 8.69
CA ILE A 518 -36.20 -12.39 7.72
C ILE A 518 -35.25 -13.36 8.42
N ASN A 519 -34.63 -12.95 9.53
CA ASN A 519 -33.69 -13.79 10.28
C ASN A 519 -34.35 -15.08 10.80
N ASN A 520 -35.60 -15.00 11.25
CA ASN A 520 -36.34 -16.18 11.68
C ASN A 520 -36.74 -17.07 10.51
N THR A 521 -37.22 -16.48 9.41
CA THR A 521 -37.67 -17.20 8.21
C THR A 521 -36.52 -17.94 7.53
N LEU A 522 -35.34 -17.33 7.47
CA LEU A 522 -34.13 -17.95 6.90
C LEU A 522 -33.42 -18.88 7.90
N GLY A 523 -33.92 -19.02 9.13
CA GLY A 523 -33.31 -19.87 10.16
C GLY A 523 -31.98 -19.36 10.71
N ILE A 524 -31.64 -18.08 10.47
CA ILE A 524 -30.40 -17.45 10.94
C ILE A 524 -30.44 -17.25 12.46
N LYS A 525 -31.57 -16.72 12.97
CA LYS A 525 -31.79 -16.49 14.40
C LYS A 525 -33.28 -16.66 14.70
N ARG A 526 -33.61 -17.42 15.74
CA ARG A 526 -34.99 -17.51 16.22
C ARG A 526 -35.40 -16.18 16.85
N THR A 527 -36.41 -15.52 16.31
CA THR A 527 -36.91 -14.23 16.80
C THR A 527 -38.40 -14.32 17.16
N ALA A 528 -38.94 -13.29 17.84
CA ALA A 528 -40.36 -13.24 18.21
C ALA A 528 -41.29 -13.01 17.00
N ASN A 529 -40.76 -12.54 15.87
CA ASN A 529 -41.53 -12.16 14.70
C ASN A 529 -41.53 -13.30 13.68
N VAL A 530 -42.44 -14.25 13.88
CA VAL A 530 -42.54 -15.45 13.03
C VAL A 530 -43.34 -15.19 11.74
N ILE A 531 -44.21 -14.18 11.74
CA ILE A 531 -45.13 -13.88 10.64
C ILE A 531 -45.00 -12.39 10.27
N TRP A 532 -44.90 -12.10 8.97
CA TRP A 532 -44.92 -10.74 8.43
C TRP A 532 -46.33 -10.38 7.97
N ASP A 533 -46.97 -9.41 8.63
CA ASP A 533 -48.36 -9.02 8.36
C ASP A 533 -48.51 -7.76 7.46
N GLN A 534 -47.42 -7.29 6.85
CA GLN A 534 -47.36 -6.16 5.90
C GLN A 534 -47.94 -4.83 6.43
N LYS A 535 -48.14 -4.67 7.75
CA LYS A 535 -48.64 -3.41 8.34
C LYS A 535 -47.56 -2.34 8.57
N GLU A 536 -46.34 -2.61 8.13
CA GLU A 536 -45.17 -1.75 8.31
C GLU A 536 -44.93 -0.89 7.06
N GLU A 537 -44.07 0.13 7.17
CA GLU A 537 -43.74 1.04 6.04
C GLU A 537 -42.97 0.36 4.89
N PHE A 538 -42.57 -0.90 5.07
CA PHE A 538 -41.74 -1.64 4.11
C PHE A 538 -42.56 -2.65 3.29
N ASP A 539 -42.56 -2.46 1.96
CA ASP A 539 -43.24 -3.33 1.00
C ASP A 539 -42.34 -4.52 0.59
N PHE A 540 -42.75 -5.74 0.98
CA PHE A 540 -42.08 -6.98 0.62
C PHE A 540 -42.90 -7.76 -0.42
N GLN A 541 -42.27 -8.08 -1.55
CA GLN A 541 -42.90 -8.79 -2.67
C GLN A 541 -42.03 -9.94 -3.15
N ILE A 542 -42.67 -11.05 -3.49
CA ILE A 542 -42.06 -12.17 -4.21
C ILE A 542 -42.58 -12.10 -5.65
N VAL A 543 -41.69 -12.30 -6.62
CA VAL A 543 -42.00 -12.28 -8.06
C VAL A 543 -41.56 -13.59 -8.68
N ASP A 544 -42.24 -14.01 -9.74
CA ASP A 544 -42.06 -15.34 -10.33
C ASP A 544 -40.90 -15.40 -11.34
N SER A 545 -40.38 -14.24 -11.78
CA SER A 545 -39.29 -14.19 -12.75
C SER A 545 -38.35 -12.97 -12.59
N PRO A 546 -37.06 -13.10 -12.97
CA PRO A 546 -36.12 -11.98 -13.03
C PRO A 546 -36.55 -10.85 -13.98
N GLN A 547 -37.23 -11.19 -15.07
CA GLN A 547 -37.75 -10.25 -16.06
C GLN A 547 -38.80 -9.32 -15.43
N GLU A 548 -39.70 -9.91 -14.64
CA GLU A 548 -40.69 -9.15 -13.89
C GLU A 548 -40.04 -8.27 -12.83
N LEU A 549 -39.06 -8.79 -12.09
CA LEU A 549 -38.28 -8.03 -11.12
C LEU A 549 -37.64 -6.80 -11.79
N TYR A 550 -36.94 -7.02 -12.91
CA TYR A 550 -36.29 -5.96 -13.67
C TYR A 550 -37.28 -4.90 -14.16
N ALA A 551 -38.42 -5.32 -14.73
CA ALA A 551 -39.46 -4.40 -15.20
C ALA A 551 -40.01 -3.51 -14.07
N ARG A 552 -40.28 -4.10 -12.90
CA ARG A 552 -40.76 -3.36 -11.72
C ARG A 552 -39.71 -2.37 -11.19
N ILE A 553 -38.45 -2.77 -11.11
CA ILE A 553 -37.36 -1.89 -10.65
C ILE A 553 -37.13 -0.76 -11.65
N LYS A 554 -37.12 -1.06 -12.95
CA LYS A 554 -37.01 -0.06 -14.02
C LYS A 554 -38.14 0.98 -13.94
N GLN A 555 -39.38 0.54 -13.77
CA GLN A 555 -40.52 1.45 -13.60
C GLN A 555 -40.36 2.37 -12.38
N LYS A 556 -39.81 1.87 -11.26
CA LYS A 556 -39.51 2.69 -10.08
C LYS A 556 -38.38 3.69 -10.35
N SER A 557 -37.31 3.24 -11.03
CA SER A 557 -36.17 4.10 -11.42
C SER A 557 -36.59 5.21 -12.40
N ASP A 558 -37.45 4.91 -13.38
CA ASP A 558 -37.94 5.88 -14.36
C ASP A 558 -38.78 6.99 -13.70
N LYS A 559 -39.52 6.67 -12.63
CA LYS A 559 -40.31 7.65 -11.86
C LYS A 559 -39.44 8.61 -11.05
N LYS A 560 -38.29 8.14 -10.57
CA LYS A 560 -37.32 8.93 -9.80
C LYS A 560 -35.92 8.44 -10.15
N GLN A 561 -35.30 9.11 -11.11
CA GLN A 561 -34.05 8.68 -11.73
C GLN A 561 -32.99 8.31 -10.68
N GLY A 562 -32.54 7.04 -10.69
CA GLY A 562 -31.49 6.54 -9.80
C GLY A 562 -31.96 6.08 -8.41
N SER A 563 -33.27 6.09 -8.11
CA SER A 563 -33.79 5.69 -6.80
C SER A 563 -34.02 4.19 -6.61
N ALA A 564 -33.76 3.37 -7.62
CA ALA A 564 -33.98 1.93 -7.58
C ALA A 564 -32.83 1.18 -8.26
N ARG A 565 -32.46 0.02 -7.70
CA ARG A 565 -31.35 -0.82 -8.18
C ARG A 565 -31.74 -2.29 -8.18
N LEU A 566 -31.17 -3.02 -9.13
CA LEU A 566 -31.15 -4.48 -9.16
C LEU A 566 -29.76 -4.90 -8.71
N VAL A 567 -29.68 -5.94 -7.90
CA VAL A 567 -28.43 -6.46 -7.35
C VAL A 567 -28.36 -7.96 -7.60
N SER A 568 -27.16 -8.48 -7.83
CA SER A 568 -26.89 -9.92 -7.94
C SER A 568 -25.83 -10.34 -6.94
N GLY A 569 -25.94 -11.57 -6.45
CA GLY A 569 -24.87 -12.24 -5.72
C GLY A 569 -23.69 -12.61 -6.62
N PHE A 570 -22.57 -13.00 -6.01
CA PHE A 570 -21.29 -13.31 -6.68
C PHE A 570 -21.25 -14.66 -7.40
N CYS A 571 -22.37 -15.08 -8.01
CA CYS A 571 -22.55 -16.42 -8.58
C CYS A 571 -22.12 -16.55 -10.05
N TRP A 572 -21.78 -15.45 -10.72
CA TRP A 572 -21.40 -15.40 -12.14
C TRP A 572 -20.02 -14.76 -12.33
N PRO A 573 -19.27 -15.13 -13.39
CA PRO A 573 -18.00 -14.47 -13.70
C PRO A 573 -18.23 -13.00 -13.98
N TRP A 574 -17.26 -12.14 -13.63
CA TRP A 574 -17.24 -10.74 -14.09
C TRP A 574 -16.22 -10.66 -15.22
N SER A 575 -16.67 -10.69 -16.47
CA SER A 575 -15.82 -10.69 -17.66
C SER A 575 -15.26 -9.29 -17.94
N ASN A 576 -14.14 -9.21 -18.67
CA ASN A 576 -13.63 -7.91 -19.12
C ASN A 576 -14.56 -7.33 -20.21
N PRO A 577 -14.67 -5.99 -20.33
CA PRO A 577 -15.35 -5.38 -21.47
C PRO A 577 -14.78 -5.88 -22.80
N ASN A 578 -15.64 -5.97 -23.80
CA ASN A 578 -15.26 -6.30 -25.18
C ASN A 578 -14.34 -5.22 -25.75
N PRO A 579 -13.59 -5.49 -26.84
CA PRO A 579 -12.68 -4.51 -27.45
C PRO A 579 -13.34 -3.19 -27.88
N ASP A 580 -14.64 -3.19 -28.14
CA ASP A 580 -15.44 -2.01 -28.47
C ASP A 580 -15.98 -1.24 -27.24
N GLY A 581 -15.69 -1.74 -26.03
CA GLY A 581 -16.12 -1.17 -24.77
C GLY A 581 -17.50 -1.62 -24.29
N THR A 582 -18.18 -2.52 -25.02
CA THR A 582 -19.43 -3.14 -24.56
C THR A 582 -19.18 -4.18 -23.47
N LEU A 583 -20.21 -4.49 -22.67
CA LEU A 583 -20.10 -5.45 -21.58
C LEU A 583 -20.64 -6.82 -21.98
N VAL A 584 -20.13 -7.85 -21.32
CA VAL A 584 -20.59 -9.23 -21.50
C VAL A 584 -21.77 -9.49 -20.57
N ASP A 585 -22.83 -10.09 -21.10
CA ASP A 585 -24.02 -10.49 -20.33
C ASP A 585 -23.73 -11.75 -19.49
N ASP A 586 -22.93 -11.58 -18.44
CA ASP A 586 -22.48 -12.67 -17.59
C ASP A 586 -23.57 -13.24 -16.67
N VAL A 587 -24.51 -12.40 -16.19
CA VAL A 587 -25.56 -12.83 -15.26
C VAL A 587 -26.69 -13.46 -16.05
N LYS A 588 -26.79 -14.79 -15.99
CA LYS A 588 -27.77 -15.59 -16.74
C LYS A 588 -28.66 -16.41 -15.83
N ILE A 589 -29.96 -16.20 -15.92
CA ILE A 589 -31.00 -16.94 -15.20
C ILE A 589 -32.11 -17.33 -16.20
N GLY A 590 -32.08 -18.57 -16.70
CA GLY A 590 -32.94 -18.97 -17.82
C GLY A 590 -32.70 -18.07 -19.03
N ASP A 591 -33.78 -17.45 -19.53
CA ASP A 591 -33.72 -16.50 -20.66
C ASP A 591 -33.30 -15.08 -20.26
N PHE A 592 -33.23 -14.78 -18.95
CA PHE A 592 -32.78 -13.48 -18.47
C PHE A 592 -31.26 -13.38 -18.56
N GLN A 593 -30.76 -12.31 -19.18
CA GLN A 593 -29.34 -12.01 -19.27
C GLN A 593 -29.09 -10.53 -18.97
N MET A 594 -28.09 -10.23 -18.16
CA MET A 594 -27.64 -8.86 -17.92
C MET A 594 -26.12 -8.79 -17.73
N PRO A 595 -25.51 -7.67 -18.11
CA PRO A 595 -24.10 -7.43 -17.83
C PRO A 595 -23.92 -6.94 -16.40
N TRP A 596 -22.71 -7.15 -15.87
CA TRP A 596 -22.24 -6.43 -14.69
C TRP A 596 -22.04 -4.94 -14.99
N GLU A 597 -21.67 -4.17 -13.97
CA GLU A 597 -21.14 -2.80 -14.15
C GLU A 597 -19.79 -2.76 -14.89
N GLY A 598 -19.46 -1.60 -15.47
CA GLY A 598 -18.25 -1.42 -16.27
C GLY A 598 -16.98 -1.49 -15.42
N LYS A 599 -15.98 -2.27 -15.83
CA LYS A 599 -14.72 -2.38 -15.08
C LYS A 599 -13.87 -1.12 -15.21
N ASP A 600 -13.35 -0.63 -14.08
CA ASP A 600 -12.36 0.45 -14.07
C ASP A 600 -11.09 0.04 -14.85
N GLY A 601 -10.44 1.01 -15.50
CA GLY A 601 -9.18 0.80 -16.23
C GLY A 601 -9.33 0.17 -17.62
N PHE A 602 -10.56 0.02 -18.10
CA PHE A 602 -10.88 -0.40 -19.47
C PHE A 602 -11.58 0.72 -20.23
N LYS A 603 -11.42 0.73 -21.56
CA LYS A 603 -12.24 1.59 -22.43
C LYS A 603 -13.68 1.10 -22.39
N LEU A 604 -14.62 1.98 -22.04
CA LEU A 604 -16.05 1.67 -21.95
C LEU A 604 -16.82 2.38 -23.08
N ALA A 605 -17.86 1.73 -23.59
CA ALA A 605 -18.73 2.31 -24.60
C ALA A 605 -19.55 3.49 -24.03
N PRO A 606 -19.97 4.45 -24.88
CA PRO A 606 -20.79 5.58 -24.45
C PRO A 606 -22.04 5.16 -23.67
N GLY A 607 -22.28 5.81 -22.52
CA GLY A 607 -23.43 5.50 -21.65
C GLY A 607 -23.21 4.33 -20.68
N ILE A 608 -22.00 3.76 -20.62
CA ILE A 608 -21.60 2.76 -19.63
C ILE A 608 -20.68 3.43 -18.59
N PRO A 609 -21.17 3.73 -17.38
CA PRO A 609 -20.33 4.26 -16.32
C PRO A 609 -19.37 3.19 -15.78
N PRO A 610 -18.15 3.58 -15.37
CA PRO A 610 -17.26 2.68 -14.66
C PRO A 610 -17.81 2.36 -13.26
N ALA A 611 -17.41 1.23 -12.71
CA ALA A 611 -17.86 0.72 -11.40
C ALA A 611 -17.67 1.75 -10.29
N SER A 612 -16.55 2.46 -10.30
CA SER A 612 -16.24 3.53 -9.35
C SER A 612 -17.15 4.77 -9.43
N LEU A 613 -18.00 4.89 -10.46
CA LEU A 613 -19.03 5.93 -10.63
C LEU A 613 -20.42 5.46 -10.20
N GLU A 614 -20.76 4.19 -10.44
CA GLU A 614 -22.02 3.57 -9.96
C GLU A 614 -22.05 3.45 -8.43
N SER A 615 -20.87 3.26 -7.80
CA SER A 615 -20.70 3.33 -6.34
C SER A 615 -20.87 4.74 -5.75
N ASN A 616 -20.84 5.80 -6.58
CA ASN A 616 -20.93 7.20 -6.12
C ASN A 616 -22.35 7.74 -6.05
N ARG A 617 -23.33 7.08 -6.68
CA ARG A 617 -24.74 7.52 -6.63
C ARG A 617 -25.32 7.20 -5.24
N GLU A 618 -25.24 8.12 -4.31
CA GLU A 618 -25.97 8.23 -3.02
C GLU A 618 -26.03 7.04 -2.01
N HIS A 619 -25.62 5.81 -2.33
CA HIS A 619 -25.69 4.68 -1.39
C HIS A 619 -24.42 3.83 -1.36
N LEU A 620 -23.91 3.66 -0.15
CA LEU A 620 -22.60 3.13 0.25
C LEU A 620 -22.55 1.60 0.21
N TYR A 621 -22.68 0.97 -0.97
CA TYR A 621 -22.65 -0.50 -1.08
C TYR A 621 -21.77 -1.04 -2.21
N ASP A 622 -21.08 -2.13 -1.89
CA ASP A 622 -20.32 -2.99 -2.81
C ASP A 622 -21.29 -4.00 -3.49
N SER A 623 -22.32 -3.50 -4.19
CA SER A 623 -23.33 -4.33 -4.88
C SER A 623 -23.51 -3.90 -6.33
N ARG A 624 -23.39 -4.85 -7.27
CA ARG A 624 -22.72 -4.62 -8.56
C ARG A 624 -23.55 -4.84 -9.83
N LEU A 625 -24.87 -4.66 -9.79
CA LEU A 625 -25.69 -4.74 -11.01
C LEU A 625 -26.30 -3.40 -11.41
N ARG A 626 -26.39 -3.22 -12.73
CA ARG A 626 -27.00 -2.08 -13.41
C ARG A 626 -28.52 -2.20 -13.39
N VAL A 627 -29.21 -1.06 -13.23
CA VAL A 627 -30.57 -0.84 -13.78
C VAL A 627 -30.56 0.40 -14.64
#